data_AF-A0A482YCV7-F1
#
_entry.id   AF-A0A482YCV7-F1
#
_cell.length_a   1.000
_cell.length_b   1.000
_cell.length_c   1.000
_cell.angle_alpha   90.00
_cell.angle_beta   90.00
_cell.angle_gamma   90.00
#
_symmetry.space_group_name_H-M   'P 1'
#
loop_
_entity.id
_entity.type
_entity.pdbx_description
1 polymer ?
#
loop_
_entity_poly.entity_id
_entity_poly.type
_entity_poly.pdbx_seq_one_letter_code
_entity_poly.pdbx_strand_id
1 'polypeptide(L)'
;MGTKQEPIPPEALPPGWGLAKLDDDQFVYRHGNPAIELIADSTHPDRSHPALGLCRCWELRYKIFLTDSTIARSIAHVSTRRAALDGLLECMHSIHEAADAAIDPVAVEAVLDRVSFSELVPDEASSP
;
A
#
# COMPACT_ATOMS: atom_id res chain seq x y z
N MET A 1 11.30 -24.94 2.57
CA MET A 1 11.55 -24.07 3.73
C MET A 1 11.17 -22.67 3.30
N GLY A 2 9.93 -22.27 3.58
CA GLY A 2 9.42 -20.98 3.11
C GLY A 2 10.16 -19.87 3.83
N THR A 3 10.88 -19.04 3.08
CA THR A 3 11.35 -17.75 3.59
C THR A 3 10.11 -17.00 4.04
N LYS A 4 9.83 -17.00 5.35
CA LYS A 4 8.91 -16.03 5.95
C LYS A 4 9.49 -14.68 5.54
N GLN A 5 8.95 -14.07 4.49
CA GLN A 5 9.37 -12.73 4.12
C GLN A 5 9.04 -11.86 5.32
N GLU A 6 10.08 -11.36 5.96
CA GLU A 6 9.96 -10.59 7.17
C GLU A 6 9.28 -9.25 6.85
N PRO A 7 8.47 -8.71 7.78
CA PRO A 7 7.89 -7.38 7.63
C PRO A 7 9.00 -6.35 7.43
N ILE A 8 8.63 -5.15 6.97
CA ILE A 8 9.56 -4.03 6.89
C ILE A 8 10.15 -3.82 8.29
N PRO A 9 11.48 -3.87 8.45
CA PRO A 9 12.08 -3.75 9.76
C PRO A 9 11.85 -2.33 10.28
N PRO A 10 11.65 -2.15 11.59
CA PRO A 10 11.30 -0.85 12.16
C PRO A 10 12.39 0.21 11.94
N GLU A 11 13.64 -0.20 11.74
CA GLU A 11 14.76 0.67 11.37
C GLU A 11 14.64 1.30 9.97
N ALA A 12 13.91 0.66 9.06
CA ALA A 12 13.64 1.16 7.72
C ALA A 12 12.33 1.97 7.65
N LEU A 13 11.49 1.91 8.69
CA LEU A 13 10.25 2.68 8.72
C LEU A 13 10.55 4.16 8.97
N PRO A 14 9.92 5.08 8.22
CA PRO A 14 9.99 6.49 8.54
C PRO A 14 9.35 6.77 9.91
N PRO A 15 9.78 7.84 10.60
CA PRO A 15 9.34 8.11 11.95
C PRO A 15 7.82 8.38 11.99
N GLY A 16 7.16 7.88 13.03
CA GLY A 16 5.71 7.96 13.18
C GLY A 16 4.94 6.77 12.60
N TRP A 17 5.58 5.94 11.77
CA TRP A 17 5.00 4.70 11.24
C TRP A 17 5.30 3.51 12.14
N GLY A 18 4.35 2.58 12.20
CA GLY A 18 4.52 1.32 12.90
C GLY A 18 3.63 0.23 12.32
N LEU A 19 4.10 -1.01 12.42
CA LEU A 19 3.33 -2.18 12.03
C LEU A 19 2.11 -2.32 12.95
N ALA A 20 0.91 -2.26 12.37
CA ALA A 20 -0.35 -2.46 13.07
C ALA A 20 -0.81 -3.92 12.99
N LYS A 21 -0.63 -4.55 11.82
CA LYS A 21 -1.03 -5.94 11.57
C LYS A 21 -0.12 -6.58 10.53
N LEU A 22 0.26 -7.83 10.78
CA LEU A 22 1.08 -8.64 9.90
C LEU A 22 0.48 -10.03 9.79
N ASP A 23 -0.09 -10.33 8.63
CA ASP A 23 -0.61 -11.62 8.24
C ASP A 23 0.06 -12.07 6.93
N ASP A 24 -0.16 -13.33 6.55
CA ASP A 24 0.47 -13.88 5.35
C ASP A 24 -0.08 -13.27 4.05
N ASP A 25 -1.36 -12.90 4.08
CA ASP A 25 -2.12 -12.30 2.97
C ASP A 25 -2.52 -10.84 3.25
N GLN A 26 -2.11 -10.24 4.37
CA GLN A 26 -2.45 -8.84 4.68
C GLN A 26 -1.36 -8.16 5.52
N PHE A 27 -1.00 -6.93 5.15
CA PHE A 27 -0.11 -6.07 5.92
C PHE A 27 -0.82 -4.76 6.23
N VAL A 28 -0.71 -4.27 7.46
CA VAL A 28 -1.21 -2.97 7.85
C VAL A 28 -0.15 -2.22 8.62
N TYR A 29 0.19 -1.03 8.15
CA TYR A 29 1.06 -0.09 8.83
C TYR A 29 0.24 1.15 9.17
N ARG A 30 0.39 1.64 10.40
CA ARG A 30 -0.30 2.84 10.86
C ARG A 30 0.67 3.96 11.17
N HIS A 31 0.25 5.17 10.87
CA HIS A 31 0.91 6.39 11.24
C HIS A 31 0.23 7.01 12.47
N GLY A 32 1.03 7.48 13.42
CA GLY A 32 0.52 7.99 14.71
C GLY A 32 -0.13 9.37 14.63
N ASN A 33 0.36 10.28 13.79
CA ASN A 33 -0.21 11.60 13.64
C ASN A 33 0.13 12.24 12.28
N PRO A 34 -0.83 12.36 11.35
CA PRO A 34 -2.23 12.00 11.48
C PRO A 34 -2.43 10.48 11.40
N ALA A 35 -3.61 10.05 11.87
CA ALA A 35 -4.03 8.66 11.87
C ALA A 35 -4.28 8.18 10.42
N ILE A 36 -3.23 7.62 9.82
CA ILE A 36 -3.26 7.04 8.48
C ILE A 36 -2.94 5.55 8.62
N GLU A 37 -3.66 4.69 7.91
CA GLU A 37 -3.32 3.28 7.75
C GLU A 37 -3.00 3.00 6.29
N LEU A 38 -1.85 2.38 6.03
CA LEU A 38 -1.54 1.79 4.74
C LEU A 38 -1.71 0.28 4.84
N ILE A 39 -2.47 -0.27 3.90
CA ILE A 39 -2.91 -1.66 3.89
C ILE A 39 -2.48 -2.27 2.57
N ALA A 40 -1.77 -3.39 2.62
CA ALA A 40 -1.60 -4.26 1.46
C ALA A 40 -2.39 -5.53 1.71
N ASP A 41 -3.38 -5.80 0.86
CA ASP A 41 -4.26 -6.96 0.98
C ASP A 41 -4.09 -7.87 -0.24
N SER A 42 -3.84 -9.16 -0.03
CA SER A 42 -3.78 -10.12 -1.11
C SER A 42 -5.21 -10.44 -1.56
N THR A 43 -5.67 -9.69 -2.55
CA THR A 43 -6.93 -9.99 -3.21
C THR A 43 -6.76 -11.25 -4.05
N HIS A 44 -7.50 -12.30 -3.68
CA HIS A 44 -7.69 -13.43 -4.58
C HIS A 44 -8.42 -12.93 -5.83
N PRO A 45 -7.94 -13.22 -7.04
CA PRO A 45 -8.70 -12.92 -8.23
C PRO A 45 -9.92 -13.85 -8.25
N ASP A 46 -11.06 -13.35 -7.76
CA ASP A 46 -12.39 -13.93 -8.00
C ASP A 46 -12.67 -14.02 -9.52
N ARG A 47 -11.90 -13.28 -10.33
CA ARG A 47 -11.72 -13.43 -11.78
C ARG A 47 -10.38 -14.07 -12.14
N SER A 48 -10.08 -15.25 -11.60
CA SER A 48 -8.99 -16.07 -12.10
C SER A 48 -9.33 -16.47 -13.54
N HIS A 49 -8.84 -15.71 -14.53
CA HIS A 49 -8.89 -16.16 -15.91
C HIS A 49 -8.09 -17.47 -15.99
N PRO A 50 -8.72 -18.60 -16.37
CA PRO A 50 -8.09 -19.92 -16.33
C PRO A 50 -6.92 -20.09 -17.33
N ALA A 51 -6.58 -19.04 -18.09
CA ALA A 51 -5.61 -19.10 -19.18
C ALA A 51 -4.19 -18.61 -18.80
N LEU A 52 -4.00 -17.89 -17.69
CA LEU A 52 -2.70 -17.25 -17.39
C LEU A 52 -2.00 -17.70 -16.11
N GLY A 53 -2.67 -18.44 -15.21
CA GLY A 53 -2.01 -19.01 -14.03
C GLY A 53 -1.33 -18.00 -13.09
N LEU A 54 -1.64 -16.70 -13.21
CA LEU A 54 -1.12 -15.66 -12.34
C LEU A 54 -1.96 -15.61 -11.07
N CYS A 55 -1.30 -15.91 -9.95
CA CYS A 55 -1.86 -16.72 -8.88
C CYS A 55 -2.22 -15.97 -7.59
N ARG A 56 -2.08 -14.64 -7.52
CA ARG A 56 -2.51 -13.74 -6.42
C ARG A 56 -2.12 -12.32 -6.80
N CYS A 57 -3.02 -11.34 -6.60
CA CYS A 57 -2.69 -9.93 -6.70
C CYS A 57 -2.72 -9.31 -5.30
N TRP A 58 -2.01 -8.22 -5.10
CA TRP A 58 -1.99 -7.44 -3.88
C TRP A 58 -2.53 -6.05 -4.18
N GLU A 59 -3.58 -5.66 -3.48
CA GLU A 59 -4.14 -4.32 -3.51
C GLU A 59 -3.52 -3.49 -2.39
N LEU A 60 -2.84 -2.43 -2.77
CA LEU A 60 -2.36 -1.38 -1.87
C LEU A 60 -3.50 -0.37 -1.67
N ARG A 61 -3.79 -0.05 -0.42
CA ARG A 61 -4.85 0.88 -0.03
C ARG A 61 -4.35 1.77 1.09
N TYR A 62 -4.96 2.93 1.21
CA TYR A 62 -4.81 3.74 2.40
C TYR A 62 -6.16 4.04 3.04
N LYS A 63 -6.12 4.29 4.34
CA LYS A 63 -7.21 4.85 5.11
C LYS A 63 -6.73 6.06 5.89
N ILE A 64 -7.49 7.15 5.83
CA ILE A 64 -7.23 8.35 6.62
C ILE A 64 -8.40 8.51 7.58
N PHE A 65 -8.11 8.55 8.87
CA PHE A 65 -9.09 8.82 9.90
C PHE A 65 -9.10 10.32 10.19
N LEU A 66 -10.18 10.97 9.73
CA LEU A 66 -10.49 12.36 10.03
C LEU A 66 -11.45 12.43 11.22
N THR A 67 -11.55 13.60 11.84
CA THR A 67 -12.40 13.84 13.02
C THR A 67 -13.86 13.40 12.82
N ASP A 68 -14.39 13.55 11.60
CA ASP A 68 -15.79 13.27 11.27
C ASP A 68 -15.97 12.16 10.21
N SER A 69 -14.88 11.67 9.61
CA SER A 69 -14.97 10.79 8.44
C SER A 69 -13.77 9.88 8.29
N THR A 70 -13.92 8.79 7.55
CA THR A 70 -12.81 7.92 7.16
C THR A 70 -12.75 7.85 5.64
N ILE A 71 -11.62 8.26 5.07
CA ILE A 71 -11.35 8.11 3.65
C ILE A 71 -10.66 6.77 3.46
N ALA A 72 -11.14 5.93 2.54
CA ALA A 72 -10.50 4.68 2.17
C ALA A 72 -10.41 4.60 0.65
N ARG A 73 -9.19 4.48 0.12
CA ARG A 73 -8.94 4.45 -1.32
C ARG A 73 -7.88 3.41 -1.67
N SER A 74 -8.00 2.85 -2.87
CA SER A 74 -6.97 1.99 -3.45
C SER A 74 -5.89 2.87 -4.09
N ILE A 75 -4.64 2.51 -3.88
CA ILE A 75 -3.45 3.18 -4.41
C ILE A 75 -3.04 2.49 -5.71
N ALA A 76 -2.78 1.18 -5.63
CA ALA A 76 -2.26 0.40 -6.74
C ALA A 76 -2.52 -1.10 -6.54
N HIS A 77 -2.39 -1.86 -7.63
CA HIS A 77 -2.38 -3.32 -7.60
C HIS A 77 -1.03 -3.83 -8.06
N VAL A 78 -0.46 -4.78 -7.32
CA VAL A 78 0.84 -5.37 -7.61
C VAL A 78 0.75 -6.89 -7.61
N SER A 79 1.56 -7.53 -8.43
CA SER A 79 1.52 -8.99 -8.64
C SER A 79 2.33 -9.78 -7.60
N THR A 80 3.16 -9.12 -6.78
CA THR A 80 4.02 -9.79 -5.81
C THR A 80 3.95 -9.17 -4.42
N ARG A 81 4.13 -10.02 -3.40
CA ARG A 81 4.20 -9.61 -1.99
C ARG A 81 5.33 -8.60 -1.72
N ARG A 82 6.48 -8.78 -2.39
CA ARG A 82 7.62 -7.86 -2.27
C ARG A 82 7.30 -6.49 -2.85
N ALA A 83 6.72 -6.43 -4.05
CA ALA A 83 6.27 -5.18 -4.64
C ALA A 83 5.23 -4.46 -3.76
N ALA A 84 4.40 -5.21 -3.04
CA ALA A 84 3.47 -4.63 -2.08
C ALA A 84 4.21 -4.00 -0.89
N LEU A 85 5.22 -4.67 -0.33
CA LEU A 85 6.03 -4.11 0.76
C LEU A 85 6.86 -2.90 0.32
N ASP A 86 7.54 -2.98 -0.83
CA ASP A 86 8.29 -1.87 -1.41
C ASP A 86 7.35 -0.67 -1.69
N GLY A 87 6.18 -0.93 -2.26
CA GLY A 87 5.17 0.09 -2.53
C GLY A 87 4.60 0.75 -1.27
N LEU A 88 4.34 -0.04 -0.22
CA LEU A 88 3.96 0.49 1.09
C LEU A 88 5.06 1.37 1.67
N LEU A 89 6.32 0.93 1.61
CA LEU A 89 7.45 1.69 2.13
C LEU A 89 7.61 3.02 1.40
N GLU A 90 7.55 3.00 0.07
CA GLU A 90 7.60 4.22 -0.75
C GLU A 90 6.45 5.18 -0.39
N CYS A 91 5.22 4.67 -0.22
CA CYS A 91 4.09 5.48 0.27
C CYS A 91 4.38 6.11 1.63
N MET A 92 4.92 5.34 2.59
CA MET A 92 5.26 5.85 3.92
C MET A 92 6.29 6.96 3.84
N HIS A 93 7.32 6.80 3.00
CA HIS A 93 8.34 7.82 2.77
C HIS A 93 7.74 9.08 2.14
N SER A 94 6.96 8.94 1.06
CA SER A 94 6.34 10.09 0.41
C SER A 94 5.38 10.83 1.33
N ILE A 95 4.57 10.12 2.13
CA ILE A 95 3.70 10.75 3.15
C ILE A 95 4.55 11.45 4.20
N HIS A 96 5.65 10.84 4.65
CA HIS A 96 6.54 11.44 5.64
C HIS A 96 7.23 12.71 5.11
N GLU A 97 7.70 12.72 3.87
CA GLU A 97 8.27 13.91 3.24
C GLU A 97 7.22 15.01 3.04
N ALA A 98 5.99 14.64 2.70
CA ALA A 98 4.87 15.58 2.61
C ALA A 98 4.37 16.06 3.98
N ALA A 99 4.55 15.25 5.04
CA ALA A 99 4.11 15.56 6.39
C ALA A 99 4.75 16.81 6.97
N ASP A 100 6.01 17.04 6.60
CA ASP A 100 6.79 18.20 7.02
C ASP A 100 6.14 19.53 6.54
N ALA A 101 5.30 19.47 5.50
CA ALA A 101 4.62 20.63 4.90
C ALA A 101 3.21 20.93 5.44
N ALA A 102 2.77 20.25 6.52
CA ALA A 102 1.40 20.20 7.08
C ALA A 102 0.50 19.15 6.39
N ILE A 103 0.09 18.14 7.17
CA ILE A 103 -0.69 17.02 6.64
C ILE A 103 -2.15 17.45 6.47
N ASP A 104 -2.47 17.93 5.28
CA ASP A 104 -3.85 17.96 4.79
C ASP A 104 -4.19 16.61 4.13
N PRO A 105 -5.37 16.01 4.37
CA PRO A 105 -5.78 14.77 3.71
C PRO A 105 -5.72 14.88 2.18
N VAL A 106 -6.02 16.04 1.59
CA VAL A 106 -5.92 16.27 0.14
C VAL A 106 -4.46 16.22 -0.31
N ALA A 107 -3.52 16.70 0.50
CA ALA A 107 -2.09 16.60 0.21
C ALA A 107 -1.63 15.14 0.24
N VAL A 108 -2.14 14.32 1.17
CA VAL A 108 -1.85 12.87 1.20
C VAL A 108 -2.38 12.19 -0.05
N GLU A 109 -3.61 12.49 -0.50
CA GLU A 109 -4.13 11.93 -1.76
C GLU A 109 -3.25 12.32 -2.95
N ALA A 110 -2.89 13.60 -3.07
CA ALA A 110 -2.06 14.10 -4.16
C ALA A 110 -0.64 13.52 -4.16
N VAL A 111 -0.10 13.20 -2.98
CA VAL A 111 1.20 12.55 -2.83
C VAL A 111 1.11 11.09 -3.27
N LEU A 112 0.10 10.36 -2.81
CA LEU A 112 -0.11 8.95 -3.17
C LEU A 112 -0.46 8.77 -4.66
N ASP A 113 -1.15 9.72 -5.29
CA ASP A 113 -1.39 9.75 -6.73
C ASP A 113 -0.10 9.97 -7.54
N ARG A 114 0.86 10.71 -6.96
CA ARG A 114 2.18 10.94 -7.58
C ARG A 114 3.15 9.78 -7.42
N VAL A 115 2.94 8.91 -6.43
CA VAL A 115 3.72 7.67 -6.29
C VAL A 115 3.43 6.80 -7.51
N SER A 116 4.35 6.80 -8.46
CA SER A 116 4.18 6.12 -9.74
C SER A 116 4.50 4.64 -9.57
N PHE A 117 3.46 3.82 -9.36
CA PHE A 117 3.57 2.35 -9.40
C PHE A 117 3.74 1.78 -10.82
N SER A 118 4.09 2.63 -11.79
CA SER A 118 4.14 2.32 -13.23
C SER A 118 5.08 1.17 -13.61
N GLU A 119 5.99 0.76 -12.73
CA GLU A 119 6.85 -0.42 -12.95
C GLU A 119 6.22 -1.75 -12.49
N LEU A 120 5.04 -1.72 -11.85
CA LEU A 120 4.49 -2.86 -11.09
C LEU A 120 3.07 -3.28 -11.50
N VAL A 121 2.45 -2.56 -12.42
CA VAL A 121 1.16 -2.94 -13.02
C VAL A 121 1.45 -3.76 -14.28
N PRO A 122 0.97 -5.02 -14.41
CA PRO A 122 0.77 -5.55 -15.74
C PRO A 122 -0.30 -4.66 -16.37
N ASP A 123 0.11 -3.83 -17.31
CA ASP A 123 -0.72 -3.08 -18.24
C ASP A 123 -2.08 -3.77 -18.38
N GLU A 124 -3.13 -3.18 -17.80
CA GLU A 124 -4.48 -3.50 -18.26
C GLU A 124 -4.47 -3.03 -19.71
N ALA A 125 -4.09 -3.95 -20.59
CA ALA A 125 -4.16 -3.81 -22.02
C ALA A 125 -5.60 -3.42 -22.30
N SER A 126 -5.76 -2.11 -22.49
CA SER A 126 -6.96 -1.48 -23.00
C SER A 126 -7.35 -2.28 -24.23
N SER A 127 -8.34 -3.15 -24.08
CA SER A 127 -8.92 -3.84 -25.22
C SER A 127 -10.05 -2.98 -25.79
N PRO A 128 -10.15 -2.91 -27.12
CA PRO A 128 -10.70 -1.80 -27.91
C PRO A 128 -12.21 -1.56 -27.78
#